data_AF-A0A8T0ECE0-F1
#
_entry.id   AF-A0A8T0ECE0-F1
#
_cell.length_a   1.000
_cell.length_b   1.000
_cell.length_c   1.000
_cell.angle_alpha   90.00
_cell.angle_beta   90.00
_cell.angle_gamma   90.00
#
_symmetry.space_group_name_H-M   'P 1'
#
loop_
_entity.id
_entity.type
_entity.pdbx_description
1 polymer ?
#
loop_
_entity_poly.entity_id
_entity_poly.type
_entity_poly.pdbx_seq_one_letter_code
_entity_poly.pdbx_strand_id
1 'polypeptide(L)'
;MEPPGRQRRLRNLSAASATLRLVWHSDPDIFLTLGELTETYEAGWLSPEVITDIYSFYCQAVGKVASTVEPRSLQHYCRTTIRRILYENNQWLPEGIGSIGIPLKLQSYLNL
;
A
#
# COMPACT_ATOMS: atom_id res chain seq x y z
N MET A 1 15.89 22.13 -22.64
CA MET A 1 14.51 22.59 -22.39
C MET A 1 13.63 21.34 -22.44
N GLU A 2 13.20 20.79 -21.30
CA GLU A 2 12.45 19.52 -21.24
C GLU A 2 11.00 19.70 -21.72
N PRO A 3 10.41 18.76 -22.47
CA PRO A 3 9.09 18.92 -23.05
C PRO A 3 7.97 18.95 -21.97
N PRO A 4 6.97 19.84 -22.10
CA PRO A 4 5.96 20.09 -21.05
C PRO A 4 5.10 18.88 -20.70
N GLY A 5 4.95 17.90 -21.61
CA GLY A 5 4.20 16.66 -21.34
C GLY A 5 4.90 15.69 -20.39
N ARG A 6 6.24 15.72 -20.32
CA ARG A 6 7.04 14.79 -19.50
C ARG A 6 6.88 15.09 -18.01
N GLN A 7 6.87 16.38 -17.64
CA GLN A 7 6.75 16.83 -16.25
C GLN A 7 5.38 16.48 -15.65
N ARG A 8 4.31 16.59 -16.43
CA ARG A 8 2.96 16.23 -15.99
C ARG A 8 2.81 14.73 -15.75
N ARG A 9 3.37 13.90 -16.63
CA ARG A 9 3.36 12.44 -16.50
C ARG A 9 4.12 11.98 -15.25
N LEU A 10 5.30 12.54 -15.00
CA LEU A 10 6.10 12.22 -13.82
C LEU A 10 5.41 12.60 -12.50
N ARG A 11 4.75 13.78 -12.45
CA ARG A 11 3.94 14.18 -11.28
C ARG A 11 2.79 13.21 -11.02
N ASN A 12 2.10 12.76 -12.06
CA ASN A 12 1.01 11.79 -11.92
C ASN A 12 1.50 10.44 -11.41
N LEU A 13 2.66 9.96 -11.89
CA LEU A 13 3.25 8.70 -11.42
C LEU A 13 3.71 8.79 -9.97
N SER A 14 4.28 9.93 -9.56
CA SER A 14 4.66 10.16 -8.16
C SER A 14 3.44 10.18 -7.23
N ALA A 15 2.36 10.85 -7.63
CA ALA A 15 1.11 10.86 -6.88
C ALA A 15 0.50 9.46 -6.79
N ALA A 16 0.41 8.74 -7.92
CA ALA A 16 -0.11 7.37 -7.94
C ALA A 16 0.71 6.42 -7.06
N SER A 17 2.04 6.54 -7.08
CA SER A 17 2.95 5.78 -6.22
C SER A 17 2.72 6.07 -4.74
N ALA A 18 2.53 7.34 -4.37
CA ALA A 18 2.21 7.73 -2.99
C ALA A 18 0.84 7.20 -2.55
N THR A 19 -0.18 7.29 -3.41
CA THR A 19 -1.51 6.74 -3.15
C THR A 19 -1.45 5.22 -2.97
N LEU A 20 -0.78 4.50 -3.87
CA LEU A 20 -0.61 3.06 -3.78
C LEU A 20 0.09 2.66 -2.49
N ARG A 21 1.13 3.40 -2.08
CA ARG A 21 1.80 3.21 -0.79
C ARG A 21 0.83 3.36 0.38
N LEU A 22 -0.03 4.38 0.39
CA LEU A 22 -1.00 4.61 1.46
C LEU A 22 -2.06 3.50 1.54
N VAL A 23 -2.60 3.09 0.39
CA VAL A 23 -3.54 1.96 0.30
C VAL A 23 -2.89 0.70 0.84
N TRP A 24 -1.68 0.40 0.38
CA TRP A 24 -0.91 -0.76 0.81
C TRP A 24 -0.60 -0.79 2.32
N HIS A 25 -0.42 0.36 2.95
CA HIS A 25 -0.22 0.44 4.41
C HIS A 25 -1.53 0.35 5.20
N SER A 26 -2.67 0.49 4.55
CA SER A 26 -4.00 0.37 5.17
C SER A 26 -4.57 -1.05 5.06
N ASP A 27 -4.00 -1.86 4.18
CA ASP A 27 -4.47 -3.21 3.87
C ASP A 27 -3.76 -4.29 4.73
N PRO A 28 -4.48 -5.22 5.39
CA PRO A 28 -3.87 -6.33 6.12
C PRO A 28 -3.19 -7.37 5.23
N ASP A 29 -3.43 -7.36 3.92
CA ASP A 29 -3.04 -8.45 3.02
C ASP A 29 -1.52 -8.52 2.78
N ILE A 30 -1.12 -9.72 2.35
CA ILE A 30 0.25 -10.13 2.05
C ILE A 30 0.76 -9.50 0.75
N PHE A 31 2.07 -9.28 0.69
CA PHE A 31 2.70 -8.65 -0.48
C PHE A 31 2.60 -9.60 -1.68
N LEU A 32 1.89 -9.15 -2.72
CA LEU A 32 1.76 -9.89 -3.97
C LEU A 32 3.11 -10.12 -4.63
N THR A 33 3.40 -11.37 -4.92
CA THR A 33 4.57 -11.79 -5.69
C THR A 33 4.31 -11.67 -7.20
N LEU A 34 5.39 -11.64 -7.99
CA LEU A 34 5.27 -11.67 -9.45
C LEU A 34 4.57 -12.94 -9.94
N GLY A 35 4.78 -14.08 -9.26
CA GLY A 35 4.12 -15.34 -9.58
C GLY A 35 2.61 -15.23 -9.46
N GLU A 36 2.11 -14.75 -8.30
CA GLU A 36 0.66 -14.57 -8.07
C GLU A 36 0.03 -13.61 -9.08
N LEU A 37 0.72 -12.52 -9.42
CA LEU A 37 0.26 -11.60 -10.46
C LEU A 37 0.22 -12.26 -11.84
N THR A 38 1.25 -13.04 -12.18
CA THR A 38 1.31 -13.73 -13.46
C THR A 38 0.17 -14.73 -13.55
N GLU A 39 0.03 -15.64 -12.59
CA GLU A 39 -1.03 -16.65 -12.55
C GLU A 39 -2.45 -16.04 -12.63
N THR A 40 -2.67 -14.90 -11.96
CA THR A 40 -3.98 -14.22 -11.97
C THR A 40 -4.33 -13.64 -13.35
N TYR A 41 -3.34 -13.15 -14.09
CA TYR A 41 -3.55 -12.47 -15.38
C TYR A 41 -3.13 -13.31 -16.61
N GLU A 42 -2.63 -14.53 -16.41
CA GLU A 42 -2.17 -15.47 -17.44
C GLU A 42 -3.28 -15.89 -18.42
N ALA A 43 -4.55 -15.74 -18.02
CA ALA A 43 -5.73 -16.03 -18.85
C ALA A 43 -5.94 -15.04 -20.04
N GLY A 44 -4.88 -14.38 -20.51
CA GLY A 44 -4.87 -13.52 -21.70
C GLY A 44 -5.30 -12.07 -21.46
N TRP A 45 -5.34 -11.62 -20.20
CA TRP A 45 -5.81 -10.27 -19.86
C TRP A 45 -4.71 -9.22 -20.06
N LEU A 46 -3.45 -9.59 -19.77
CA LEU A 46 -2.29 -8.71 -19.88
C LEU A 46 -1.11 -9.48 -20.48
N SER A 47 -0.24 -8.78 -21.21
CA SER A 47 1.02 -9.39 -21.68
C SER A 47 2.01 -9.55 -20.51
N PRO A 48 2.93 -10.52 -20.57
CA PRO A 48 3.95 -10.72 -19.54
C PRO A 48 4.81 -9.47 -19.27
N GLU A 49 5.06 -8.66 -20.30
CA GLU A 49 5.82 -7.40 -20.18
C GLU A 49 5.04 -6.39 -19.33
N VAL A 50 3.72 -6.27 -19.56
CA VAL A 50 2.86 -5.36 -18.79
C VAL A 50 2.76 -5.80 -17.33
N ILE A 51 2.66 -7.11 -17.07
CA ILE A 51 2.64 -7.65 -15.71
C ILE A 51 3.95 -7.31 -14.99
N THR A 52 5.08 -7.47 -15.67
CA THR A 52 6.40 -7.12 -15.14
C THR A 52 6.51 -5.62 -14.83
N ASP A 53 6.03 -4.76 -15.72
CA ASP A 53 6.02 -3.31 -15.52
C ASP A 53 5.15 -2.91 -14.31
N ILE A 54 3.95 -3.49 -14.18
CA ILE A 54 3.06 -3.27 -13.03
C ILE A 54 3.74 -3.71 -11.73
N TYR A 55 4.35 -4.91 -11.72
CA TYR A 55 5.06 -5.41 -10.55
C TYR A 55 6.24 -4.52 -10.17
N SER A 56 6.99 -4.02 -11.15
CA SER A 56 8.12 -3.10 -10.90
C SER A 56 7.63 -1.79 -10.27
N PHE A 57 6.53 -1.24 -10.77
CA PHE A 57 5.93 -0.02 -10.23
C PHE A 57 5.40 -0.24 -8.81
N TYR A 58 4.73 -1.36 -8.57
CA TYR A 58 4.24 -1.76 -7.25
C TYR A 58 5.39 -1.89 -6.24
N CYS A 59 6.46 -2.61 -6.60
CA CYS A 59 7.66 -2.75 -5.78
C CYS A 59 8.28 -1.40 -5.43
N GLN A 60 8.42 -0.50 -6.42
CA GLN A 60 8.96 0.85 -6.20
C GLN A 60 8.06 1.69 -5.30
N ALA A 61 6.74 1.59 -5.47
CA ALA A 61 5.77 2.33 -4.67
C ALA A 61 5.75 1.88 -3.21
N VAL A 62 5.89 0.58 -2.95
CA VAL A 62 5.91 0.03 -1.59
C VAL A 62 7.32 0.12 -0.97
N GLY A 63 8.37 0.07 -1.77
CA GLY A 63 9.75 -0.06 -1.31
C GLY A 63 10.10 -1.47 -0.82
N LYS A 64 9.34 -2.49 -1.26
CA LYS A 64 9.60 -3.92 -0.96
C LYS A 64 9.66 -4.69 -2.28
N VAL A 65 10.56 -5.66 -2.34
CA VAL A 65 10.58 -6.71 -3.36
C VAL A 65 10.55 -8.02 -2.57
N ALA A 66 9.64 -8.93 -2.91
CA ALA A 66 9.54 -10.22 -2.24
C ALA A 66 9.66 -11.34 -3.28
N SER A 67 10.56 -12.29 -3.03
CA SER A 67 10.66 -13.53 -3.80
C SER A 67 9.67 -14.59 -3.31
N THR A 68 9.19 -14.46 -2.07
CA THR A 68 8.27 -15.39 -1.43
C THR A 68 7.14 -14.63 -0.75
N VAL A 69 5.98 -15.29 -0.65
CA VAL A 69 4.84 -14.79 0.11
C VAL A 69 5.19 -14.83 1.59
N GLU A 70 5.22 -13.65 2.22
CA GLU A 70 5.46 -13.50 3.65
C GLU A 70 4.28 -12.82 4.33
N PRO A 71 3.84 -13.32 5.51
CA PRO A 71 2.86 -12.63 6.31
C PRO A 71 3.39 -11.26 6.75
N ARG A 72 2.46 -10.33 6.99
CA ARG A 72 2.81 -9.03 7.57
C ARG A 72 3.24 -9.21 9.03
N SER A 73 3.92 -8.19 9.57
CA SER A 73 4.23 -8.18 10.99
C SER A 73 2.94 -8.14 11.82
N LEU A 74 2.96 -8.75 13.01
CA LEU A 74 1.85 -8.67 13.95
C LEU A 74 1.44 -7.22 14.23
N GLN A 75 2.44 -6.31 14.29
CA GLN A 75 2.20 -4.89 14.50
C GLN A 75 1.32 -4.27 13.40
N HIS A 76 1.49 -4.69 12.15
CA HIS A 76 0.68 -4.22 11.02
C HIS A 76 -0.76 -4.76 11.11
N TYR A 77 -0.93 -6.03 11.44
CA TYR A 77 -2.26 -6.62 11.68
C TYR A 77 -3.00 -5.91 12.83
N CYS A 78 -2.29 -5.58 13.92
CA CYS A 78 -2.85 -4.79 15.00
C CYS A 78 -3.27 -3.40 14.52
N ARG A 79 -2.45 -2.73 13.70
CA ARG A 79 -2.76 -1.40 13.15
C ARG A 79 -4.05 -1.40 12.33
N THR A 80 -4.17 -2.31 11.36
CA THR A 80 -5.35 -2.37 10.49
C THR A 80 -6.60 -2.76 11.28
N THR A 81 -6.47 -3.68 12.23
CA THR A 81 -7.58 -4.08 13.12
C THR A 81 -8.07 -2.93 14.00
N ILE A 82 -7.17 -2.21 14.68
CA ILE A 82 -7.53 -1.07 15.54
C ILE A 82 -8.22 0.01 14.70
N ARG A 83 -7.65 0.36 13.54
CA ARG A 83 -8.25 1.38 12.65
C ARG A 83 -9.63 0.96 12.16
N ARG A 84 -9.82 -0.32 11.80
CA ARG A 84 -11.14 -0.86 11.41
C ARG A 84 -12.15 -0.74 12.55
N ILE A 85 -11.79 -1.13 13.77
CA ILE A 85 -12.68 -1.04 14.93
C ILE A 85 -13.08 0.42 15.20
N LEU A 86 -12.14 1.37 15.16
CA LEU A 86 -12.46 2.79 15.33
C LEU A 86 -13.45 3.29 14.27
N TYR A 87 -13.22 2.92 13.01
CA TYR A 87 -14.09 3.27 11.90
C TYR A 87 -15.50 2.68 12.09
N GLU A 88 -15.60 1.39 12.45
CA GLU A 88 -16.87 0.71 12.73
C GLU A 88 -17.63 1.32 13.91
N ASN A 89 -16.92 1.93 14.86
CA ASN A 89 -17.50 2.67 15.98
C ASN A 89 -17.76 4.16 15.68
N ASN A 90 -17.75 4.58 14.40
CA ASN A 90 -17.96 5.95 13.97
C ASN A 90 -16.99 6.97 14.58
N GLN A 91 -15.78 6.53 14.95
CA GLN A 91 -14.73 7.42 15.43
C GLN A 91 -13.84 7.83 14.27
N TRP A 92 -13.74 9.13 14.02
CA TRP A 92 -12.77 9.66 13.06
C TRP A 92 -11.35 9.29 13.53
N LEU A 93 -10.55 8.74 12.63
CA LEU A 93 -9.33 8.01 13.00
C LEU A 93 -8.34 8.84 13.85
N PRO A 94 -7.91 10.06 13.44
CA PRO A 94 -7.07 10.91 14.27
C PRO A 94 -7.58 11.12 15.70
N GLU A 95 -8.85 11.50 15.89
CA GLU A 95 -9.39 11.75 17.22
C GLU A 95 -9.66 10.44 17.99
N GLY A 96 -10.16 9.42 17.30
CA GLY A 96 -10.39 8.09 17.84
C GLY A 96 -9.10 7.48 18.39
N ILE A 97 -8.00 7.55 17.64
CA ILE A 97 -6.67 7.10 18.08
C ILE A 97 -6.19 7.91 19.29
N GLY A 98 -6.40 9.23 19.29
CA GLY A 98 -6.05 10.10 20.42
C GLY A 98 -6.79 9.72 21.71
N SER A 99 -8.01 9.18 21.59
CA SER A 99 -8.85 8.80 22.74
C SER A 99 -8.50 7.44 23.38
N ILE A 100 -7.71 6.59 22.73
CA ILE A 100 -7.40 5.22 23.23
C ILE A 100 -6.47 5.26 24.47
N GLY A 101 -5.72 6.34 24.65
CA GLY A 101 -4.78 6.47 25.79
C GLY A 101 -3.49 5.66 25.66
N ILE A 102 -3.11 5.27 24.43
CA ILE A 102 -1.83 4.58 24.15
C ILE A 102 -0.66 5.58 24.03
N PRO A 103 0.60 5.14 24.22
CA PRO A 103 1.77 6.00 24.03
C PRO A 103 1.81 6.71 22.67
N LEU A 104 2.31 7.95 22.64
CA LEU A 104 2.40 8.79 21.43
C LEU A 104 3.07 8.07 20.25
N LYS A 105 4.14 7.29 20.51
CA LYS A 105 4.82 6.51 19.47
C LYS A 105 3.89 5.52 18.77
N LEU A 106 2.98 4.88 19.50
CA LEU A 106 1.99 3.97 18.93
C LEU A 106 0.87 4.74 18.24
N GLN A 107 0.44 5.90 18.76
CA GLN A 107 -0.52 6.77 18.07
C GLN A 107 0.02 7.23 16.71
N SER A 108 1.27 7.69 16.65
CA SER A 108 1.94 8.04 15.39
C SER A 108 2.06 6.84 14.46
N TYR A 109 2.24 5.63 15.00
CA TYR A 109 2.20 4.42 14.19
C TYR A 109 0.78 4.02 13.76
N LEU A 110 -0.30 4.51 14.35
CA LEU A 110 -1.66 4.23 13.86
C LEU A 110 -2.13 5.28 12.85
N ASN A 111 -1.71 6.53 13.01
CA ASN A 111 -1.93 7.63 12.08
C ASN A 111 -0.97 7.48 10.88
N LEU A 112 -1.50 7.02 9.73
CA LEU A 112 -0.76 6.98 8.47
C LEU A 112 -0.62 8.40 7.91
#